data_AF-A0A947C2H1-F1
#
_entry.id   AF-A0A947C2H1-F1
#
_cell.length_a   1.000
_cell.length_b   1.000
_cell.length_c   1.000
_cell.angle_alpha   90.00
_cell.angle_beta   90.00
_cell.angle_gamma   90.00
#
_symmetry.space_group_name_H-M   'P 1'
#
loop_
_entity.id
_entity.type
_entity.pdbx_description
1 polymer ?
#
loop_
_entity_poly.entity_id
_entity_poly.type
_entity_poly.pdbx_seq_one_letter_code
_entity_poly.pdbx_strand_id
1 'polypeptide(L)'
;MNRVFSELERVLDEERRLLLAGEYLNLDRVVDIKLKLLEMIPITLSSVPKNQIEKMLEKSARNDELLNAAQCGIKAAMSHLREVNESTFHAYS
;
A
#
# COMPACT_ATOMS: atom_id res chain seq x y z
N MET A 1 -10.35 21.10 11.90
CA MET A 1 -9.84 20.01 11.04
C MET A 1 -10.60 18.74 11.43
N ASN A 2 -11.19 18.02 10.47
CA ASN A 2 -11.99 16.82 10.77
C ASN A 2 -11.06 15.69 11.27
N ARG A 3 -11.28 15.21 12.50
CA ARG A 3 -10.45 14.20 13.16
C ARG A 3 -10.25 12.93 12.30
N VAL A 4 -11.27 12.52 11.57
CA VAL A 4 -11.22 11.33 10.70
C VAL A 4 -10.23 11.53 9.55
N PHE A 5 -10.17 12.73 8.97
CA PHE A 5 -9.26 13.05 7.86
C PHE A 5 -7.80 13.10 8.31
N SER A 6 -7.53 13.66 9.48
CA SER A 6 -6.17 13.66 10.06
C SER A 6 -5.69 12.24 10.38
N GLU A 7 -6.57 11.37 10.90
CA GLU A 7 -6.23 9.97 11.14
C GLU A 7 -6.01 9.20 9.83
N LEU A 8 -6.84 9.43 8.81
CA LEU A 8 -6.68 8.77 7.53
C LEU A 8 -5.39 9.22 6.83
N GLU A 9 -5.00 10.49 6.96
CA GLU A 9 -3.70 10.96 6.48
C GLU A 9 -2.54 10.24 7.17
N ARG A 10 -2.59 10.10 8.50
CA ARG A 10 -1.59 9.36 9.28
C ARG A 10 -1.50 7.89 8.86
N VAL A 11 -2.64 7.27 8.57
CA VAL A 11 -2.72 5.88 8.10
C VAL A 11 -2.11 5.73 6.70
N LEU A 12 -2.35 6.66 5.79
CA LEU A 12 -1.73 6.67 4.45
C LEU A 12 -0.21 6.87 4.51
N ASP A 13 0.28 7.68 5.44
CA ASP A 13 1.71 7.88 5.62
C ASP A 13 2.39 6.66 6.28
N GLU A 14 1.72 5.98 7.21
CA GLU A 14 2.19 4.71 7.79
C GLU A 14 2.18 3.58 6.75
N GLU A 15 1.15 3.49 5.92
CA GLU A 15 1.10 2.55 4.79
C GLU A 15 2.31 2.75 3.88
N ARG A 16 2.63 4.00 3.51
CA ARG A 16 3.81 4.31 2.71
C ARG A 16 5.10 3.87 3.40
N ARG A 17 5.25 4.14 4.70
CA ARG A 17 6.43 3.74 5.47
C ARG A 17 6.63 2.22 5.41
N LEU A 18 5.57 1.44 5.63
CA LEU A 18 5.61 -0.01 5.58
C LEU A 18 5.97 -0.54 4.19
N LEU A 19 5.38 0.03 3.14
CA LEU A 19 5.69 -0.35 1.75
C LEU A 19 7.16 -0.10 1.40
N LEU A 20 7.71 1.05 1.80
CA LEU A 20 9.11 1.39 1.57
C LEU A 20 10.08 0.53 2.40
N ALA A 21 9.67 0.12 3.61
CA ALA A 21 10.46 -0.76 4.48
C ALA A 21 10.35 -2.25 4.10
N GLY A 22 9.44 -2.63 3.20
CA GLY A 22 9.16 -4.03 2.87
C GLY A 22 8.43 -4.79 3.98
N GLU A 23 7.83 -4.09 4.94
CA GLU A 23 7.14 -4.66 6.10
C GLU A 23 5.69 -5.09 5.75
N TYR A 24 5.52 -5.93 4.70
CA TYR A 24 4.20 -6.26 4.15
C TYR A 24 3.27 -7.01 5.12
N LEU A 25 3.82 -7.74 6.09
CA LEU A 25 3.03 -8.44 7.12
C LEU A 25 2.20 -7.49 7.98
N ASN A 26 2.67 -6.24 8.15
CA ASN A 26 1.99 -5.23 8.95
C ASN A 26 0.94 -4.43 8.14
N LEU A 27 0.90 -4.62 6.82
CA LEU A 27 0.06 -3.82 5.92
C LEU A 27 -1.43 -4.10 6.12
N ASP A 28 -1.80 -5.35 6.42
CA ASP A 28 -3.18 -5.80 6.63
C ASP A 28 -3.90 -4.98 7.71
N ARG A 29 -3.24 -4.80 8.86
CA ARG A 29 -3.74 -3.97 9.97
C ARG A 29 -3.96 -2.51 9.54
N VAL A 30 -3.07 -1.97 8.72
CA VAL A 30 -3.16 -0.57 8.25
C VAL A 30 -4.30 -0.41 7.26
N VAL A 31 -4.50 -1.38 6.37
CA VAL A 31 -5.63 -1.42 5.43
C VAL A 31 -6.96 -1.52 6.18
N ASP A 32 -7.06 -2.36 7.21
CA ASP A 32 -8.26 -2.46 8.05
C ASP A 32 -8.63 -1.14 8.72
N ILE A 33 -7.63 -0.42 9.25
CA ILE A 33 -7.85 0.90 9.85
C ILE A 33 -8.26 1.90 8.77
N LYS A 34 -7.64 1.85 7.58
CA LYS A 34 -7.97 2.69 6.43
C LYS A 34 -9.44 2.53 6.03
N LEU A 35 -9.92 1.28 5.91
CA LEU A 35 -11.30 0.96 5.55
C LEU A 35 -12.29 1.50 6.58
N LYS A 36 -12.04 1.26 7.88
CA LYS A 36 -12.90 1.78 8.95
C LYS A 36 -12.98 3.31 8.93
N LEU A 37 -11.87 4.00 8.68
CA LEU A 37 -11.86 5.46 8.60
C LEU A 37 -12.63 5.97 7.37
N LEU A 38 -12.54 5.28 6.23
CA LEU A 38 -13.30 5.62 5.02
C LEU A 38 -14.81 5.43 5.24
N GLU A 39 -15.23 4.37 5.92
CA GLU A 39 -16.64 4.14 6.30
C GLU A 39 -17.19 5.22 7.25
N MET A 40 -16.32 5.80 8.08
CA MET A 40 -16.67 6.88 9.00
C MET A 40 -16.78 8.25 8.32
N ILE A 41 -16.35 8.41 7.07
CA ILE A 41 -16.52 9.66 6.33
C ILE A 41 -18.00 9.72 5.88
N PRO A 42 -18.82 10.63 6.45
CA PRO A 42 -20.21 10.73 6.04
C PRO A 42 -20.28 11.12 4.56
N ILE A 43 -21.20 10.51 3.83
CA ILE A 43 -21.45 10.74 2.39
C ILE A 43 -21.69 12.25 2.11
N THR A 44 -22.14 13.01 3.11
CA THR A 44 -22.21 14.47 3.08
C THR A 44 -20.83 15.11 3.27
N LEU A 45 -20.03 15.08 2.20
CA LEU A 45 -18.72 15.74 2.05
C LEU A 45 -18.77 17.28 2.14
N SER A 46 -19.92 17.87 2.45
CA SER A 46 -20.22 19.31 2.39
C SER A 46 -19.32 20.19 3.26
N SER A 47 -18.62 19.61 4.24
CA SER A 47 -17.74 20.33 5.17
C SER A 47 -16.25 20.10 4.95
N VAL A 48 -15.87 19.22 4.01
CA VAL A 48 -14.47 18.88 3.76
C VAL A 48 -13.98 19.66 2.54
N PRO A 49 -12.89 20.42 2.67
CA PRO A 49 -12.28 21.10 1.54
C PRO A 49 -11.88 20.12 0.44
N LYS A 50 -12.28 20.40 -0.81
CA LYS A 50 -11.99 19.55 -1.98
C LYS A 50 -10.50 19.23 -2.12
N ASN A 51 -9.64 20.23 -1.88
CA ASN A 51 -8.18 20.08 -1.93
C ASN A 51 -7.63 19.06 -0.91
N GLN A 52 -8.30 18.86 0.21
CA GLN A 52 -7.89 17.88 1.21
C GLN A 52 -8.21 16.45 0.73
N ILE A 53 -9.38 16.27 0.09
CA ILE A 53 -9.76 14.99 -0.52
C ILE A 53 -8.80 14.64 -1.66
N GLU A 54 -8.54 15.60 -2.56
CA GLU A 54 -7.61 15.42 -3.69
C GLU A 54 -6.22 14.98 -3.22
N LYS A 55 -5.66 15.65 -2.19
CA LYS A 55 -4.37 15.25 -1.60
C LYS A 55 -4.35 13.82 -1.06
N MET A 56 -5.45 13.35 -0.49
CA MET A 56 -5.53 12.00 0.07
C MET A 56 -5.65 10.94 -1.02
N LEU A 57 -6.41 11.24 -2.07
CA LEU A 57 -6.47 10.40 -3.27
C LEU A 57 -5.09 10.29 -3.92
N GLU A 58 -4.36 11.40 -4.06
CA GLU A 58 -2.98 11.38 -4.57
C GLU A 58 -2.02 10.59 -3.67
N LYS A 59 -2.18 10.65 -2.34
CA LYS A 59 -1.37 9.85 -1.40
C LYS A 59 -1.67 8.35 -1.57
N SER A 60 -2.95 7.98 -1.69
CA SER A 60 -3.37 6.60 -1.89
C SER A 60 -2.86 6.05 -3.22
N ALA A 61 -3.03 6.80 -4.32
CA ALA A 61 -2.56 6.39 -5.65
C ALA A 61 -1.05 6.10 -5.66
N ARG A 62 -0.25 6.95 -5.00
CA ARG A 62 1.19 6.71 -4.84
C ARG A 62 1.51 5.45 -4.04
N ASN A 63 0.72 5.13 -3.02
CA ASN A 63 0.91 3.90 -2.26
C ASN A 63 0.54 2.67 -3.11
N ASP A 64 -0.51 2.76 -3.93
CA ASP A 64 -0.90 1.70 -4.86
C ASP A 64 0.18 1.46 -5.92
N GLU A 65 0.78 2.51 -6.47
CA GLU A 65 1.93 2.42 -7.37
C GLU A 65 3.14 1.72 -6.71
N LEU A 66 3.46 2.06 -5.45
CA LEU A 66 4.53 1.41 -4.70
C LEU A 66 4.26 -0.08 -4.46
N LEU A 67 3.04 -0.43 -4.07
CA LEU A 67 2.65 -1.83 -3.86
C LEU A 67 2.74 -2.62 -5.16
N ASN A 68 2.26 -2.07 -6.27
CA ASN A 68 2.35 -2.70 -7.58
C ASN A 68 3.80 -2.91 -8.02
N ALA A 69 4.66 -1.91 -7.83
CA ALA A 69 6.09 -2.03 -8.13
C ALA A 69 6.75 -3.13 -7.29
N ALA A 70 6.44 -3.18 -5.99
CA ALA A 70 6.92 -4.23 -5.09
C ALA A 70 6.48 -5.63 -5.53
N GLN A 71 5.20 -5.80 -5.88
CA GLN A 71 4.68 -7.08 -6.38
C GLN A 71 5.35 -7.52 -7.68
N CYS A 72 5.60 -6.59 -8.61
CA CYS A 72 6.34 -6.88 -9.84
C CYS A 72 7.78 -7.33 -9.54
N GLY A 73 8.47 -6.64 -8.61
CA GLY A 73 9.81 -7.01 -8.18
C GLY A 73 9.88 -8.40 -7.54
N ILE A 74 8.94 -8.71 -6.64
CA ILE A 74 8.84 -10.04 -6.01
C ILE A 74 8.61 -11.13 -7.06
N LYS A 75 7.69 -10.91 -8.01
CA LYS A 75 7.44 -11.87 -9.10
C LYS A 75 8.68 -12.11 -9.97
N ALA A 76 9.40 -11.05 -10.33
CA ALA A 76 10.64 -11.17 -11.10
C ALA A 76 11.71 -11.96 -10.33
N ALA A 77 11.91 -11.65 -9.04
CA ALA A 77 12.84 -12.39 -8.19
C ALA A 77 12.48 -13.88 -8.07
N MET A 78 11.19 -14.19 -7.91
CA MET A 78 10.71 -15.58 -7.88
C MET A 78 10.99 -16.32 -9.21
N SER A 79 10.81 -15.65 -10.36
CA SER A 79 11.14 -16.22 -11.67
C SER A 79 12.62 -16.59 -11.76
N HIS A 80 13.50 -15.67 -11.38
CA HIS A 80 14.94 -15.93 -11.42
C HIS A 80 15.39 -17.03 -10.44
N LEU A 81 14.81 -17.07 -9.23
CA LEU A 81 15.11 -18.15 -8.28
C LEU A 81 14.71 -19.52 -8.84
N ARG A 82 13.60 -19.58 -9.56
CA ARG A 82 13.16 -20.80 -10.24
C ARG A 82 14.12 -21.22 -11.35
N GLU A 83 14.53 -20.29 -12.21
CA GLU A 83 15.51 -20.54 -13.28
C GLU A 83 16.85 -21.06 -12.72
N VAL A 84 17.33 -20.48 -11.63
CA VAL A 84 18.56 -20.92 -10.94
C VAL A 84 18.41 -22.33 -10.40
N ASN A 85 17.28 -22.65 -9.75
CA ASN A 85 17.03 -23.98 -9.20
C ASN A 85 16.95 -25.06 -10.29
N GLU A 86 16.24 -24.77 -11.39
CA GLU A 86 16.12 -25.67 -12.54
C GLU A 86 17.50 -25.91 -13.20
N SER A 87 18.28 -24.85 -13.42
CA SER A 87 19.63 -24.95 -14.00
C SER A 87 20.59 -25.74 -13.10
N THR A 88 20.51 -25.54 -11.79
CA THR A 88 21.33 -26.27 -10.81
C THR A 88 20.96 -27.75 -10.79
N PHE A 89 19.66 -28.08 -10.82
CA PHE A 89 19.20 -29.48 -10.86
C PHE A 89 19.69 -30.22 -12.11
N HIS A 90 19.66 -29.58 -13.28
CA HIS A 90 20.17 -30.15 -14.51
C HIS A 90 21.70 -30.29 -14.55
N ALA A 91 22.46 -29.49 -13.80
CA ALA A 91 23.91 -29.59 -13.73
C ALA A 91 24.41 -30.76 -12.86
N TYR A 92 23.55 -31.30 -11.98
CA TYR A 92 23.86 -32.42 -11.07
C TYR A 92 23.10 -33.72 -11.40
N SER A 93 22.35 -33.76 -12.51
CA SER A 93 21.66 -34.94 -13.04
C SER A 93 22.40 -35.51 -14.24
#